data_AF-A0A4S8M6Q1-F1
#
_entry.id   AF-A0A4S8M6Q1-F1
#
_cell.length_a   1.000
_cell.length_b   1.000
_cell.length_c   1.000
_cell.angle_alpha   90.00
_cell.angle_beta   90.00
_cell.angle_gamma   90.00
#
_symmetry.space_group_name_H-M   'P 1'
#
loop_
_entity.id
_entity.type
_entity.pdbx_description
1 polymer ?
#
loop_
_entity_poly.entity_id
_entity_poly.type
_entity_poly.pdbx_seq_one_letter_code
_entity_poly.pdbx_strand_id
1 'polypeptide(L)'
;MKSVDYVVMWSNTKLKPGFKQWGLLNIRKFKHKRCDSTLAFELARFDHRLGEAIVEAVTKNEKIVNVTKLSTQFDRLILEPLQKHQQDLRNGGSIVIIVDGLDECTHSDCADTDYCGQLLQLLVDNPFRLFPFVRLVLASRPEENINRMLTAQKHIVAFTLDISSDETRDDIKHFLEHKLSEVVKRHPESEILELCRKNNAVDELSMRASGLFIWVSTVVALVTNYPERLKDIMDTATPKNAPEALNILYKTALKSVAGEVGDADIQADIRSVLGRIMAANSLPCTPGEAPLTPAILNGSFKGSSNRATRVLEKLWSLVRKDDGRLSLLHKSFDDFLIDDERCPREYCINMKDHLLDWITICTKYFIHFLEENVDHPCPEDSGAAFHRFVMTRVAGGLDDHAPEVSSAIDAPDADVHC
;
A
#
# COMPACT_ATOMS: atom_id res chain seq x y z
N MET A 1 -2.86 30.66 25.48
CA MET A 1 -2.48 29.42 24.76
C MET A 1 -3.24 29.43 23.45
N LYS A 2 -2.56 29.56 22.31
CA LYS A 2 -3.22 29.51 20.99
C LYS A 2 -3.70 28.08 20.75
N SER A 3 -4.97 27.88 20.38
CA SER A 3 -5.49 26.56 20.01
C SER A 3 -4.71 26.08 18.78
N VAL A 4 -4.00 24.97 18.91
CA VAL A 4 -3.38 24.27 17.78
C VAL A 4 -4.39 23.24 17.31
N ASP A 5 -4.90 23.42 16.10
CA ASP A 5 -5.94 22.53 15.54
C ASP A 5 -5.31 21.43 14.67
N TYR A 6 -4.13 21.70 14.07
CA TYR A 6 -3.37 20.76 13.25
C TYR A 6 -1.88 20.78 13.61
N VAL A 7 -1.27 19.60 13.63
CA VAL A 7 0.19 19.43 13.63
C VAL A 7 0.58 18.78 12.31
N VAL A 8 1.36 19.46 11.48
CA VAL A 8 1.98 18.86 10.31
C VAL A 8 3.36 18.38 10.70
N MET A 9 3.58 17.07 10.61
CA MET A 9 4.89 16.45 10.75
C MET A 9 5.47 16.22 9.36
N TRP A 10 6.48 16.99 9.00
CA TRP A 10 7.26 16.70 7.80
C TRP A 10 8.16 15.51 8.08
N SER A 11 7.94 14.41 7.39
CA SER A 11 8.69 13.17 7.56
C SER A 11 8.98 12.54 6.21
N ASN A 12 10.22 12.08 6.00
CA ASN A 12 10.57 11.24 4.86
C ASN A 12 10.32 9.74 5.13
N THR A 13 9.76 9.40 6.30
CA THR A 13 9.47 8.02 6.70
C THR A 13 8.09 7.89 7.35
N LYS A 14 7.35 6.81 7.05
CA LYS A 14 6.03 6.52 7.62
C LYS A 14 6.10 6.40 9.15
N LEU A 15 5.15 6.99 9.86
CA LEU A 15 5.10 6.93 11.33
C LEU A 15 4.76 5.50 11.80
N LYS A 16 5.57 4.92 12.69
CA LYS A 16 5.22 3.69 13.43
C LYS A 16 4.72 4.06 14.83
N PRO A 17 3.56 3.54 15.29
CA PRO A 17 3.02 3.93 16.59
C PRO A 17 3.66 3.17 17.75
N GLY A 18 4.05 3.92 18.78
CA GLY A 18 4.42 3.44 20.11
C GLY A 18 3.54 3.98 21.25
N PHE A 19 2.38 4.59 20.96
CA PHE A 19 1.52 5.20 21.98
C PHE A 19 0.14 4.53 22.01
N LYS A 20 -0.15 3.80 23.10
CA LYS A 20 -1.38 3.01 23.30
C LYS A 20 -2.40 3.65 24.28
N GLN A 21 -2.20 4.89 24.71
CA GLN A 21 -2.92 5.43 25.88
C GLN A 21 -3.89 6.59 25.61
N TRP A 22 -4.14 6.96 24.36
CA TRP A 22 -5.13 7.98 23.98
C TRP A 22 -6.13 7.37 22.98
N GLY A 23 -7.38 7.80 23.00
CA GLY A 23 -8.42 7.44 22.02
C GLY A 23 -8.04 7.91 20.61
N LEU A 24 -7.08 7.20 20.02
CA LEU A 24 -6.41 7.54 18.76
C LEU A 24 -7.17 6.86 17.62
N LEU A 25 -7.77 7.66 16.73
CA LEU A 25 -8.18 7.16 15.43
C LEU A 25 -6.98 7.22 14.49
N ASN A 26 -6.32 6.09 14.35
CA ASN A 26 -5.16 5.95 13.48
C ASN A 26 -5.63 5.53 12.08
N ILE A 27 -5.74 6.49 11.17
CA ILE A 27 -6.08 6.21 9.77
C ILE A 27 -4.79 5.73 9.09
N ARG A 28 -4.59 4.41 9.15
CA ARG A 28 -3.49 3.74 8.46
C ARG A 28 -3.83 3.60 6.99
N LYS A 29 -2.99 4.17 6.13
CA LYS A 29 -3.03 4.04 4.66
C LYS A 29 -4.36 4.48 4.06
N PHE A 30 -4.33 5.53 3.24
CA PHE A 30 -5.30 5.67 2.16
C PHE A 30 -5.12 4.49 1.19
N LYS A 31 -5.82 3.38 1.43
CA LYS A 31 -5.85 2.24 0.49
C LYS A 31 -6.50 2.65 -0.84
N HIS A 32 -7.32 3.70 -0.81
CA HIS A 32 -7.91 4.30 -1.99
C HIS A 32 -7.35 5.71 -2.19
N LYS A 33 -7.15 6.13 -3.45
CA LYS A 33 -6.67 7.45 -3.87
C LYS A 33 -7.59 8.63 -3.43
N ARG A 34 -8.54 8.41 -2.50
CA ARG A 34 -9.48 9.37 -1.92
C ARG A 34 -9.40 9.35 -0.38
N CYS A 35 -8.94 10.45 0.19
CA CYS A 35 -8.75 10.69 1.62
C CYS A 35 -10.07 10.74 2.40
N ASP A 36 -11.07 11.44 1.88
CA ASP A 36 -12.40 11.64 2.48
C ASP A 36 -13.13 10.32 2.76
N SER A 37 -13.16 9.41 1.79
CA SER A 37 -13.89 8.14 1.89
C SER A 37 -13.24 7.19 2.90
N THR A 38 -11.89 7.17 2.93
CA THR A 38 -11.14 6.40 3.93
C THR A 38 -11.35 6.96 5.33
N LEU A 39 -11.35 8.29 5.48
CA LEU A 39 -11.59 8.96 6.75
C LEU A 39 -13.01 8.70 7.26
N ALA A 40 -14.03 8.78 6.40
CA ALA A 40 -15.40 8.43 6.77
C ALA A 40 -15.51 6.97 7.23
N PHE A 41 -14.89 6.03 6.50
CA PHE A 41 -14.86 4.62 6.88
C PHE A 41 -14.21 4.39 8.26
N GLU A 42 -13.05 5.00 8.51
CA GLU A 42 -12.37 4.84 9.80
C GLU A 42 -13.15 5.51 10.95
N LEU A 43 -13.78 6.67 10.72
CA LEU A 43 -14.67 7.30 11.71
C LEU A 43 -15.88 6.43 12.04
N ALA A 44 -16.48 5.79 11.03
CA ALA A 44 -17.59 4.86 11.22
C ALA A 44 -17.20 3.65 12.07
N ARG A 45 -15.96 3.16 11.93
CA ARG A 45 -15.42 2.05 12.74
C ARG A 45 -15.03 2.48 14.14
N PHE A 46 -14.64 3.73 14.32
CA PHE A 46 -14.20 4.28 15.59
C PHE A 46 -15.36 4.46 16.58
N ASP A 47 -16.49 4.98 16.11
CA ASP A 47 -17.66 5.27 16.94
C ASP A 47 -18.94 4.84 16.23
N HIS A 48 -19.74 3.99 16.88
CA HIS A 48 -20.95 3.44 16.26
C HIS A 48 -21.95 4.52 15.85
N ARG A 49 -22.02 5.65 16.56
CA ARG A 49 -22.95 6.75 16.27
C ARG A 49 -22.55 7.46 14.98
N LEU A 50 -21.24 7.67 14.80
CA LEU A 50 -20.70 8.17 13.54
C LEU A 50 -20.97 7.16 12.42
N GLY A 51 -20.79 5.86 12.67
CA GLY A 51 -21.10 4.79 11.72
C GLY A 51 -22.56 4.81 11.25
N GLU A 52 -23.50 4.86 12.18
CA GLU A 52 -24.94 4.96 11.88
C GLU A 52 -25.26 6.22 11.06
N ALA A 53 -24.72 7.38 11.44
CA ALA A 53 -24.95 8.63 10.72
C ALA A 53 -24.37 8.61 9.29
N ILE A 54 -23.20 8.00 9.11
CA ILE A 54 -22.54 7.85 7.80
C ILE A 54 -23.33 6.88 6.92
N VAL A 55 -23.75 5.73 7.46
CA VAL A 55 -24.60 4.77 6.74
C VAL A 55 -25.91 5.45 6.33
N GLU A 56 -26.56 6.18 7.23
CA GLU A 56 -27.79 6.93 6.92
C GLU A 56 -27.57 7.93 5.78
N ALA A 57 -26.45 8.66 5.77
CA ALA A 57 -26.11 9.61 4.71
C ALA A 57 -25.90 8.93 3.36
N VAL A 58 -25.23 7.78 3.34
CA VAL A 58 -24.99 6.98 2.13
C VAL A 58 -26.29 6.34 1.62
N THR A 59 -27.13 5.78 2.49
CA THR A 59 -28.42 5.19 2.11
C THR A 59 -29.38 6.25 1.54
N LYS A 60 -29.37 7.48 2.08
CA LYS A 60 -30.19 8.59 1.55
C LYS A 60 -29.73 9.07 0.17
N ASN A 61 -28.45 8.94 -0.14
CA ASN A 61 -27.90 9.33 -1.44
C ASN A 61 -26.72 8.44 -1.81
N GLU A 62 -27.00 7.29 -2.41
CA GLU A 62 -25.95 6.33 -2.81
C GLU A 62 -24.92 6.93 -3.76
N LYS A 63 -25.32 7.95 -4.53
CA LYS A 63 -24.42 8.65 -5.45
C LYS A 63 -23.36 9.45 -4.70
N ILE A 64 -23.52 9.74 -3.42
CA ILE A 64 -22.60 10.60 -2.66
C ILE A 64 -21.16 10.10 -2.68
N VAL A 65 -20.95 8.79 -2.67
CA VAL A 65 -19.61 8.16 -2.76
C VAL A 65 -18.98 8.38 -4.15
N ASN A 66 -19.82 8.62 -5.16
CA ASN A 66 -19.44 8.87 -6.55
C ASN A 66 -19.60 10.36 -6.97
N VAL A 67 -20.06 11.25 -6.07
CA VAL A 67 -20.25 12.69 -6.36
C VAL A 67 -18.90 13.38 -6.63
N THR A 68 -18.93 14.32 -7.59
CA THR A 68 -17.75 14.95 -8.22
C THR A 68 -17.03 15.99 -7.37
N LYS A 69 -17.60 16.46 -6.23
CA LYS A 69 -17.01 17.53 -5.40
C LYS A 69 -16.61 17.00 -4.03
N LEU A 70 -15.32 17.14 -3.71
CA LEU A 70 -14.73 16.69 -2.45
C LEU A 70 -15.37 17.38 -1.24
N SER A 71 -15.65 18.69 -1.32
CA SER A 71 -16.26 19.44 -0.23
C SER A 71 -17.62 18.87 0.19
N THR A 72 -18.46 18.48 -0.78
CA THR A 72 -19.78 17.90 -0.49
C THR A 72 -19.68 16.54 0.17
N GLN A 73 -18.74 15.69 -0.27
CA GLN A 73 -18.48 14.41 0.38
C GLN A 73 -17.99 14.61 1.81
N PHE A 74 -17.07 15.55 2.00
CA PHE A 74 -16.49 15.86 3.30
C PHE A 74 -17.53 16.39 4.29
N ASP A 75 -18.36 17.34 3.87
CA ASP A 75 -19.42 17.90 4.70
C ASP A 75 -20.39 16.81 5.17
N ARG A 76 -20.84 15.98 4.23
CA ARG A 76 -21.91 15.00 4.47
C ARG A 76 -21.44 13.75 5.22
N LEU A 77 -20.23 13.27 4.93
CA LEU A 77 -19.73 12.02 5.48
C LEU A 77 -18.85 12.21 6.72
N ILE A 78 -18.40 13.45 7.00
CA ILE A 78 -17.50 13.71 8.13
C ILE A 78 -18.06 14.80 9.03
N LEU A 79 -18.32 16.00 8.51
CA LEU A 79 -18.70 17.14 9.35
C LEU A 79 -20.12 17.01 9.93
N GLU A 80 -21.11 16.62 9.12
CA GLU A 80 -22.49 16.43 9.56
C GLU A 80 -22.61 15.34 10.64
N PRO A 81 -21.98 14.15 10.49
CA PRO A 81 -21.92 13.14 11.56
C PRO A 81 -21.29 13.67 12.86
N LEU A 82 -20.18 14.39 12.77
CA LEU A 82 -19.52 15.00 13.95
C LEU A 82 -20.41 16.04 14.62
N GLN A 83 -21.16 16.81 13.84
CA GLN A 83 -22.10 17.83 14.32
C GLN A 83 -23.32 17.20 14.99
N LYS A 84 -23.89 16.14 14.38
CA LYS A 84 -25.05 15.41 14.90
C LYS A 84 -24.79 14.85 16.30
N HIS A 85 -23.59 14.32 16.53
CA HIS A 85 -23.20 13.68 17.80
C HIS A 85 -22.23 14.52 18.64
N GLN A 86 -22.16 15.84 18.40
CA GLN A 86 -21.15 16.70 18.99
C GLN A 86 -21.09 16.65 20.52
N GLN A 87 -22.23 16.71 21.21
CA GLN A 87 -22.26 16.71 22.67
C GLN A 87 -21.76 15.39 23.25
N ASP A 88 -22.24 14.29 22.68
CA ASP A 88 -21.90 12.94 23.08
C ASP A 88 -20.42 12.62 22.87
N LEU A 89 -19.88 13.00 21.71
CA LEU A 89 -18.47 12.81 21.36
C LEU A 89 -17.56 13.66 22.27
N ARG A 90 -17.96 14.91 22.56
CA ARG A 90 -17.22 15.77 23.49
C ARG A 90 -17.14 15.19 24.89
N ASN A 91 -18.21 14.56 25.37
CA ASN A 91 -18.24 13.90 26.67
C ASN A 91 -17.36 12.64 26.70
N GLY A 92 -17.16 11.99 25.55
CA GLY A 92 -16.30 10.82 25.40
C GLY A 92 -14.79 11.11 25.37
N GLY A 93 -14.39 12.38 25.22
CA GLY A 93 -12.99 12.82 25.22
C GLY A 93 -12.54 13.42 23.89
N SER A 94 -11.23 13.60 23.73
CA SER A 94 -10.64 14.15 22.50
C SER A 94 -10.37 13.05 21.47
N ILE A 95 -10.73 13.32 20.22
CA ILE A 95 -10.45 12.49 19.05
C ILE A 95 -9.20 13.04 18.36
N VAL A 96 -8.20 12.19 18.15
CA VAL A 96 -7.02 12.53 17.34
C VAL A 96 -7.07 11.74 16.04
N ILE A 97 -7.09 12.47 14.92
CA ILE A 97 -7.07 11.94 13.57
C ILE A 97 -5.65 12.06 13.05
N ILE A 98 -5.01 10.94 12.76
CA ILE A 98 -3.67 10.90 12.15
C ILE A 98 -3.81 10.58 10.66
N VAL A 99 -3.32 11.47 9.82
CA VAL A 99 -3.27 11.32 8.36
C VAL A 99 -1.81 11.08 7.96
N ASP A 100 -1.47 9.86 7.59
CA ASP A 100 -0.10 9.49 7.17
C ASP A 100 0.03 9.43 5.64
N GLY A 101 0.98 10.18 5.09
CA GLY A 101 1.27 10.23 3.65
C GLY A 101 0.34 11.17 2.86
N LEU A 102 0.11 12.40 3.33
CA LEU A 102 -0.75 13.38 2.63
C LEU A 102 -0.29 13.64 1.18
N ASP A 103 1.02 13.61 0.92
CA ASP A 103 1.61 13.73 -0.41
C ASP A 103 1.27 12.55 -1.33
N GLU A 104 0.87 11.39 -0.81
CA GLU A 104 0.39 10.30 -1.68
C GLU A 104 -1.00 10.63 -2.27
N CYS A 105 -1.74 11.56 -1.67
CA CYS A 105 -3.03 12.05 -2.19
C CYS A 105 -2.86 13.16 -3.25
N THR A 106 -1.67 13.74 -3.40
CA THR A 106 -1.43 14.83 -4.35
C THR A 106 -1.11 14.34 -5.77
N HIS A 107 -0.70 13.08 -5.92
CA HIS A 107 -0.28 12.44 -7.18
C HIS A 107 -1.33 11.51 -7.81
N SER A 108 -2.62 11.68 -7.52
CA SER A 108 -3.64 10.79 -8.09
C SER A 108 -3.82 11.01 -9.61
N ASP A 109 -3.70 9.94 -10.41
CA ASP A 109 -3.92 9.90 -11.88
C ASP A 109 -5.35 10.26 -12.35
N CYS A 110 -6.20 10.78 -11.47
CA CYS A 110 -7.54 11.24 -11.80
C CYS A 110 -7.43 12.60 -12.51
N ALA A 111 -7.09 12.58 -13.79
CA ALA A 111 -6.92 13.76 -14.65
C ALA A 111 -8.13 14.71 -14.69
N ASP A 112 -9.29 14.28 -14.17
CA ASP A 112 -10.56 15.00 -14.28
C ASP A 112 -10.93 15.86 -13.05
N THR A 113 -10.17 15.82 -11.94
CA THR A 113 -10.49 16.63 -10.76
C THR A 113 -9.22 17.10 -10.04
N ASP A 114 -9.10 18.41 -9.75
CA ASP A 114 -8.10 18.97 -8.84
C ASP A 114 -8.39 18.55 -7.39
N TYR A 115 -8.27 17.26 -7.11
CA TYR A 115 -8.56 16.66 -5.81
C TYR A 115 -7.55 17.13 -4.77
N CYS A 116 -6.27 17.17 -5.15
CA CYS A 116 -5.17 17.67 -4.36
C CYS A 116 -5.43 19.10 -3.88
N GLY A 117 -5.71 20.03 -4.80
CA GLY A 117 -5.99 21.43 -4.47
C GLY A 117 -7.22 21.57 -3.58
N GLN A 118 -8.29 20.82 -3.86
CA GLN A 118 -9.49 20.80 -3.01
C GLN A 118 -9.19 20.29 -1.59
N LEU A 119 -8.39 19.24 -1.43
CA LEU A 119 -8.03 18.70 -0.12
C LEU A 119 -7.19 19.68 0.68
N LEU A 120 -6.16 20.26 0.05
CA LEU A 120 -5.34 21.29 0.70
C LEU A 120 -6.16 22.52 1.06
N GLN A 121 -7.08 22.94 0.19
CA GLN A 121 -7.99 24.05 0.47
C GLN A 121 -8.90 23.73 1.67
N LEU A 122 -9.46 22.52 1.78
CA LEU A 122 -10.25 22.10 2.94
C LEU A 122 -9.45 22.17 4.25
N LEU A 123 -8.16 21.80 4.23
CA LEU A 123 -7.29 21.92 5.41
C LEU A 123 -7.01 23.39 5.78
N VAL A 124 -6.86 24.25 4.77
CA VAL A 124 -6.71 25.70 4.95
C VAL A 124 -7.98 26.33 5.53
N ASP A 125 -9.16 25.93 5.04
CA ASP A 125 -10.45 26.46 5.47
C ASP A 125 -10.79 26.10 6.93
N ASN A 126 -10.12 25.08 7.48
CA ASN A 126 -10.25 24.62 8.86
C ASN A 126 -11.71 24.37 9.28
N PRO A 127 -12.43 23.44 8.62
CA PRO A 127 -13.77 23.07 9.05
C PRO A 127 -13.78 22.44 10.46
N PHE A 128 -12.67 21.83 10.87
CA PHE A 128 -12.54 21.19 12.19
C PHE A 128 -12.55 22.17 13.37
N ARG A 129 -12.38 23.47 13.14
CA ARG A 129 -12.50 24.52 14.19
C ARG A 129 -13.84 24.48 14.95
N LEU A 130 -14.90 23.96 14.31
CA LEU A 130 -16.23 23.80 14.91
C LEU A 130 -16.28 22.64 15.93
N PHE A 131 -15.26 21.77 15.92
CA PHE A 131 -15.17 20.55 16.70
C PHE A 131 -13.91 20.59 17.57
N PRO A 132 -13.88 21.36 18.68
CA PRO A 132 -12.68 21.57 19.50
C PRO A 132 -12.14 20.31 20.19
N PHE A 133 -12.91 19.22 20.17
CA PHE A 133 -12.54 17.89 20.65
C PHE A 133 -11.83 17.06 19.56
N VAL A 134 -11.75 17.53 18.33
CA VAL A 134 -11.04 16.86 17.22
C VAL A 134 -9.70 17.56 17.00
N ARG A 135 -8.62 16.77 16.88
CA ARG A 135 -7.27 17.23 16.55
C ARG A 135 -6.74 16.47 15.35
N LEU A 136 -6.04 17.15 14.46
CA LEU A 136 -5.44 16.52 13.29
C LEU A 136 -3.91 16.50 13.38
N VAL A 137 -3.32 15.36 13.06
CA VAL A 137 -1.88 15.20 12.85
C VAL A 137 -1.67 14.75 11.41
N LEU A 138 -1.02 15.57 10.60
CA LEU A 138 -0.78 15.32 9.19
C LEU A 138 0.70 14.97 9.00
N ALA A 139 1.02 13.78 8.53
CA ALA A 139 2.38 13.42 8.14
C ALA A 139 2.54 13.45 6.62
N SER A 140 3.55 14.15 6.13
CA SER A 140 3.78 14.32 4.69
C SER A 140 5.24 14.58 4.37
N ARG A 141 5.66 14.29 3.15
CA ARG A 141 6.90 14.85 2.57
C ARG A 141 6.74 16.36 2.33
N PRO A 142 7.81 17.17 2.48
CA PRO A 142 7.77 18.62 2.31
C PRO A 142 7.71 19.02 0.82
N GLU A 143 6.71 18.53 0.09
CA GLU A 143 6.46 18.97 -1.28
C GLU A 143 6.10 20.45 -1.30
N GLU A 144 6.64 21.19 -2.26
CA GLU A 144 6.60 22.66 -2.32
C GLU A 144 5.16 23.21 -2.22
N ASN A 145 4.22 22.58 -2.92
CA ASN A 145 2.80 22.94 -2.89
C ASN A 145 2.16 22.75 -1.51
N ILE A 146 2.38 21.60 -0.87
CA ILE A 146 1.84 21.29 0.47
C ILE A 146 2.45 22.23 1.50
N ASN A 147 3.78 22.39 1.46
CA ASN A 147 4.53 23.22 2.38
C ASN A 147 4.06 24.68 2.31
N ARG A 148 4.00 25.25 1.10
CA ARG A 148 3.56 26.62 0.87
C ARG A 148 2.13 26.88 1.36
N MET A 149 1.19 25.95 1.13
CA MET A 149 -0.21 26.16 1.50
C MET A 149 -0.46 26.04 3.01
N LEU A 150 0.16 25.04 3.66
CA LEU A 150 -0.14 24.71 5.05
C LEU A 150 0.68 25.54 6.05
N THR A 151 1.96 25.82 5.79
CA THR A 151 2.81 26.55 6.75
C THR A 151 2.46 28.02 6.89
N ALA A 152 1.78 28.60 5.91
CA ALA A 152 1.28 29.97 5.96
C ALA A 152 0.12 30.15 6.97
N GLN A 153 -0.48 29.06 7.45
CA GLN A 153 -1.71 29.11 8.23
C GLN A 153 -1.46 29.18 9.74
N LYS A 154 -2.16 30.09 10.43
CA LYS A 154 -1.98 30.31 11.88
C LYS A 154 -2.47 29.16 12.77
N HIS A 155 -3.41 28.35 12.27
CA HIS A 155 -4.00 27.20 12.99
C HIS A 155 -3.22 25.90 12.78
N ILE A 156 -2.18 25.94 11.94
CA ILE A 156 -1.34 24.78 11.61
C ILE A 156 0.05 25.01 12.21
N VAL A 157 0.52 24.04 12.99
CA VAL A 157 1.89 24.02 13.50
C VAL A 157 2.69 23.02 12.67
N ALA A 158 3.73 23.50 12.00
CA ALA A 158 4.66 22.66 11.26
C ALA A 158 5.81 22.21 12.15
N PHE A 159 6.11 20.91 12.10
CA PHE A 159 7.22 20.28 12.77
C PHE A 159 8.04 19.50 11.74
N THR A 160 9.31 19.86 11.58
CA THR A 160 10.20 19.23 10.59
C THR A 160 11.04 18.16 11.25
N LEU A 161 10.95 16.91 10.76
CA LEU A 161 11.91 15.86 11.10
C LEU A 161 13.11 15.99 10.17
N ASP A 162 14.20 16.52 10.70
CA ASP A 162 15.46 16.64 9.96
C ASP A 162 16.19 15.29 9.92
N ILE A 163 16.08 14.60 8.78
CA ILE A 163 16.74 13.32 8.55
C ILE A 163 18.28 13.42 8.44
N SER A 164 18.81 14.63 8.31
CA SER A 164 20.25 14.90 8.24
C SER A 164 20.89 15.29 9.57
N SER A 165 20.07 15.39 10.63
CA SER A 165 20.51 15.72 11.98
C SER A 165 21.44 14.64 12.58
N ASP A 166 22.33 15.07 13.46
CA ASP A 166 23.21 14.16 14.21
C ASP A 166 22.38 13.23 15.10
N GLU A 167 21.28 13.72 15.68
CA GLU A 167 20.34 12.92 16.47
C GLU A 167 19.72 11.78 15.63
N THR A 168 19.31 12.08 14.40
CA THR A 168 18.77 11.03 13.51
C THR A 168 19.85 10.02 13.14
N ARG A 169 21.10 10.45 12.95
CA ARG A 169 22.21 9.53 12.69
C ARG A 169 22.44 8.58 13.87
N ASP A 170 22.38 9.09 15.10
CA ASP A 170 22.50 8.28 16.30
C ASP A 170 21.32 7.30 16.47
N ASP A 171 20.10 7.75 16.18
CA ASP A 171 18.91 6.89 16.16
C ASP A 171 19.02 5.77 15.11
N ILE A 172 19.53 6.08 13.92
CA ILE A 172 19.77 5.10 12.85
C ILE A 172 20.80 4.07 13.30
N LYS A 173 21.89 4.50 13.94
CA LYS A 173 22.91 3.61 14.48
C LYS A 173 22.33 2.69 15.54
N HIS A 174 21.60 3.24 16.50
CA HIS A 174 20.94 2.46 17.54
C HIS A 174 19.94 1.46 16.95
N PHE A 175 19.17 1.88 15.94
CA PHE A 175 18.22 1.01 15.24
C PHE A 175 18.92 -0.13 14.49
N LEU A 176 20.05 0.13 13.83
CA LEU A 176 20.86 -0.87 13.16
C LEU A 176 21.40 -1.90 14.17
N GLU A 177 22.00 -1.45 15.27
CA GLU A 177 22.51 -2.33 16.33
C GLU A 177 21.38 -3.21 16.91
N HIS A 178 20.23 -2.61 17.19
CA HIS A 178 19.06 -3.34 17.65
C HIS A 178 18.64 -4.40 16.63
N LYS A 179 18.56 -4.05 15.34
CA LYS A 179 18.18 -4.98 14.26
C LYS A 179 19.16 -6.14 14.12
N LEU A 180 20.46 -5.89 14.18
CA LEU A 180 21.48 -6.93 14.17
C LEU A 180 21.35 -7.84 15.41
N SER A 181 21.05 -7.27 16.58
CA SER A 181 20.83 -8.06 17.79
C SER A 181 19.60 -8.99 17.68
N GLU A 182 18.54 -8.56 17.00
CA GLU A 182 17.37 -9.40 16.74
C GLU A 182 17.71 -10.58 15.82
N VAL A 183 18.58 -10.36 14.82
CA VAL A 183 19.04 -11.43 13.92
C VAL A 183 19.80 -12.49 14.71
N VAL A 184 20.77 -12.10 15.53
CA VAL A 184 21.56 -13.04 16.34
C VAL A 184 20.69 -13.83 17.32
N LYS A 185 19.66 -13.20 17.90
CA LYS A 185 18.71 -13.90 18.78
C LYS A 185 17.90 -14.96 18.04
N ARG A 186 17.57 -14.75 16.76
CA ARG A 186 16.79 -15.68 15.93
C ARG A 186 17.67 -16.74 15.25
N HIS A 187 18.89 -16.37 14.91
CA HIS A 187 19.87 -17.16 14.17
C HIS A 187 21.25 -17.06 14.85
N PRO A 188 21.47 -17.78 15.97
CA PRO A 188 22.73 -17.73 16.72
C PRO A 188 23.95 -18.13 15.89
N GLU A 189 23.76 -18.93 14.85
CA GLU A 189 24.77 -19.39 13.89
C GLU A 189 25.16 -18.33 12.84
N SER A 190 24.48 -17.18 12.79
CA SER A 190 24.72 -16.16 11.77
C SER A 190 26.08 -15.46 11.95
N GLU A 191 26.91 -15.50 10.91
CA GLU A 191 28.22 -14.81 10.87
C GLU A 191 28.11 -13.29 10.68
N ILE A 192 26.89 -12.76 10.51
CA ILE A 192 26.64 -11.35 10.17
C ILE A 192 27.31 -10.39 11.15
N LEU A 193 27.27 -10.69 12.45
CA LEU A 193 27.76 -9.77 13.46
C LEU A 193 29.30 -9.77 13.52
N GLU A 194 29.95 -10.90 13.26
CA GLU A 194 31.41 -10.96 13.10
C GLU A 194 31.86 -10.21 11.85
N LEU A 195 31.15 -10.37 10.72
CA LEU A 195 31.41 -9.62 9.50
C LEU A 195 31.20 -8.11 9.70
N CYS A 196 30.15 -7.70 10.40
CA CYS A 196 29.93 -6.30 10.72
C CYS A 196 31.06 -5.73 11.59
N ARG A 197 31.53 -6.46 12.61
CA ARG A 197 32.67 -6.03 13.43
C ARG A 197 33.96 -5.93 12.60
N LYS A 198 34.27 -6.94 11.80
CA LYS A 198 35.49 -7.01 10.98
C LYS A 198 35.59 -5.86 9.98
N ASN A 199 34.46 -5.45 9.42
CA ASN A 199 34.40 -4.39 8.41
C ASN A 199 34.05 -3.00 8.98
N ASN A 200 34.01 -2.86 10.32
CA ASN A 200 33.50 -1.66 10.99
C ASN A 200 32.17 -1.15 10.40
N ALA A 201 31.27 -2.08 10.08
CA ALA A 201 30.13 -1.82 9.22
C ALA A 201 29.05 -0.97 9.88
N VAL A 202 28.94 -0.98 11.22
CA VAL A 202 27.86 -0.27 11.92
C VAL A 202 27.92 1.24 11.63
N ASP A 203 29.09 1.86 11.78
CA ASP A 203 29.24 3.30 11.55
C ASP A 203 29.04 3.65 10.07
N GLU A 204 29.64 2.86 9.18
CA GLU A 204 29.60 3.10 7.74
C GLU A 204 28.18 2.90 7.17
N LEU A 205 27.49 1.84 7.56
CA LEU A 205 26.09 1.59 7.16
C LEU A 205 25.16 2.65 7.75
N SER A 206 25.40 3.12 8.98
CA SER A 206 24.58 4.18 9.58
C SER A 206 24.72 5.49 8.80
N MET A 207 25.94 5.84 8.38
CA MET A 207 26.18 6.99 7.52
C MET A 207 25.50 6.82 6.15
N ARG A 208 25.68 5.65 5.50
CA ARG A 208 25.11 5.36 4.17
C ARG A 208 23.59 5.32 4.16
N ALA A 209 22.95 5.05 5.30
CA ALA A 209 21.50 5.07 5.40
C ALA A 209 20.91 6.46 5.16
N SER A 210 21.69 7.56 5.27
CA SER A 210 21.21 8.93 5.02
C SER A 210 19.89 9.25 5.78
N GLY A 211 19.80 8.82 7.04
CA GLY A 211 18.62 9.01 7.89
C GLY A 211 17.44 8.06 7.63
N LEU A 212 17.61 7.04 6.79
CA LEU A 212 16.51 6.16 6.36
C LEU A 212 16.46 4.82 7.13
N PHE A 213 15.46 4.68 8.01
CA PHE A 213 15.18 3.41 8.70
C PHE A 213 14.81 2.26 7.75
N ILE A 214 14.16 2.57 6.62
CA ILE A 214 13.81 1.58 5.58
C ILE A 214 15.08 1.02 4.95
N TRP A 215 16.12 1.85 4.76
CA TRP A 215 17.40 1.45 4.20
C TRP A 215 18.08 0.44 5.13
N VAL A 216 18.16 0.76 6.43
CA VAL A 216 18.72 -0.15 7.45
C VAL A 216 17.97 -1.48 7.48
N SER A 217 16.62 -1.42 7.52
CA SER A 217 15.80 -2.63 7.57
C SER A 217 16.03 -3.53 6.35
N THR A 218 16.18 -2.92 5.18
CA THR A 218 16.41 -3.62 3.91
C THR A 218 17.80 -4.25 3.88
N VAL A 219 18.83 -3.50 4.29
CA VAL A 219 20.22 -3.99 4.36
C VAL A 219 20.31 -5.19 5.30
N VAL A 220 19.81 -5.06 6.53
CA VAL A 220 19.84 -6.16 7.50
C VAL A 220 19.12 -7.38 6.94
N ALA A 221 17.94 -7.21 6.34
CA ALA A 221 17.20 -8.32 5.73
C ALA A 221 17.97 -8.96 4.56
N LEU A 222 18.67 -8.15 3.74
CA LEU A 222 19.43 -8.63 2.58
C LEU A 222 20.63 -9.48 3.00
N VAL A 223 21.31 -9.11 4.10
CA VAL A 223 22.53 -9.79 4.57
C VAL A 223 22.26 -10.88 5.61
N THR A 224 21.04 -10.99 6.16
CA THR A 224 20.71 -12.00 7.19
C THR A 224 20.91 -13.42 6.68
N ASN A 225 20.41 -13.73 5.48
CA ASN A 225 20.52 -15.06 4.87
C ASN A 225 21.71 -15.19 3.92
N TYR A 226 22.31 -14.06 3.54
CA TYR A 226 23.41 -13.96 2.56
C TYR A 226 24.47 -12.98 3.08
N PRO A 227 25.22 -13.32 4.14
CA PRO A 227 26.13 -12.39 4.80
C PRO A 227 27.25 -11.84 3.89
N GLU A 228 27.61 -12.58 2.84
CA GLU A 228 28.56 -12.18 1.81
C GLU A 228 28.15 -10.89 1.09
N ARG A 229 26.84 -10.62 0.96
CA ARG A 229 26.30 -9.39 0.33
C ARG A 229 26.65 -8.13 1.11
N LEU A 230 27.06 -8.24 2.38
CA LEU A 230 27.51 -7.09 3.16
C LEU A 230 28.66 -6.36 2.43
N LYS A 231 29.58 -7.12 1.84
CA LYS A 231 30.71 -6.55 1.10
C LYS A 231 30.23 -5.76 -0.12
N ASP A 232 29.29 -6.31 -0.89
CA ASP A 232 28.73 -5.64 -2.07
C ASP A 232 28.12 -4.28 -1.72
N ILE A 233 27.47 -4.18 -0.55
CA ILE A 233 26.88 -2.93 -0.05
C ILE A 233 27.98 -1.94 0.37
N MET A 234 29.00 -2.42 1.08
CA MET A 234 30.11 -1.59 1.59
C MET A 234 31.01 -1.06 0.46
N ASP A 235 31.16 -1.82 -0.63
CA ASP A 235 31.98 -1.45 -1.80
C ASP A 235 31.26 -0.44 -2.73
N THR A 236 30.00 -0.08 -2.45
CA THR A 236 29.30 0.96 -3.22
C THR A 236 29.81 2.37 -2.96
N ALA A 237 29.48 3.32 -3.84
CA ALA A 237 29.72 4.73 -3.58
C ALA A 237 28.90 5.22 -2.36
N THR A 238 29.51 6.11 -1.56
CA THR A 238 28.79 6.76 -0.46
C THR A 238 27.70 7.67 -1.02
N PRO A 239 26.43 7.51 -0.62
CA PRO A 239 25.33 8.32 -1.12
C PRO A 239 25.42 9.76 -0.59
N LYS A 240 25.04 10.74 -1.41
CA LYS A 240 25.01 12.16 -1.03
C LYS A 240 23.71 12.55 -0.31
N ASN A 241 22.64 11.79 -0.53
CA ASN A 241 21.33 12.05 0.03
C ASN A 241 20.48 10.76 0.13
N ALA A 242 19.33 10.87 0.76
CA ALA A 242 18.39 9.77 0.97
C ALA A 242 17.89 9.09 -0.33
N PRO A 243 17.42 9.82 -1.37
CA PRO A 243 17.03 9.20 -2.65
C PRO A 243 18.17 8.40 -3.30
N GLU A 244 19.38 8.95 -3.33
CA GLU A 244 20.56 8.26 -3.88
C GLU A 244 20.90 7.01 -3.06
N ALA A 245 20.81 7.06 -1.73
CA ALA A 245 21.02 5.91 -0.86
C ALA A 245 20.09 4.73 -1.19
N LEU A 246 18.81 5.01 -1.45
CA LEU A 246 17.85 3.99 -1.86
C LEU A 246 18.13 3.44 -3.26
N ASN A 247 18.42 4.31 -4.23
CA ASN A 247 18.73 3.89 -5.60
C ASN A 247 19.96 2.97 -5.64
N ILE A 248 21.03 3.34 -4.91
CA ILE A 248 22.24 2.52 -4.78
C ILE A 248 21.88 1.18 -4.14
N LEU A 249 21.13 1.18 -3.04
CA LEU A 249 20.73 -0.05 -2.35
C LEU A 249 19.91 -0.99 -3.23
N TYR A 250 18.87 -0.48 -3.90
CA TYR A 250 18.03 -1.29 -4.78
C TYR A 250 18.83 -1.88 -5.94
N LYS A 251 19.69 -1.07 -6.56
CA LYS A 251 20.59 -1.53 -7.63
C LYS A 251 21.53 -2.63 -7.14
N THR A 252 22.13 -2.47 -5.96
CA THR A 252 23.04 -3.47 -5.38
C THR A 252 22.28 -4.76 -5.06
N ALA A 253 21.10 -4.67 -4.44
CA ALA A 253 20.28 -5.83 -4.13
C ALA A 253 19.85 -6.62 -5.37
N LEU A 254 19.47 -5.94 -6.45
CA LEU A 254 19.13 -6.60 -7.73
C LEU A 254 20.36 -7.27 -8.37
N LYS A 255 21.50 -6.58 -8.35
CA LYS A 255 22.76 -7.10 -8.91
C LYS A 255 23.34 -8.28 -8.12
N SER A 256 23.25 -8.27 -6.79
CA SER A 256 23.77 -9.38 -5.97
C SER A 256 23.04 -10.68 -6.32
N VAL A 257 21.72 -10.62 -6.53
CA VAL A 257 20.92 -11.78 -6.93
C VAL A 257 21.29 -12.29 -8.33
N ALA A 258 21.52 -11.38 -9.29
CA ALA A 258 21.90 -11.76 -10.64
C ALA A 258 23.34 -12.27 -10.75
N GLY A 259 24.28 -11.68 -10.00
CA GLY A 259 25.70 -12.03 -10.00
C GLY A 259 26.01 -13.40 -9.39
N GLU A 260 25.23 -13.84 -8.41
CA GLU A 260 25.35 -15.18 -7.80
C GLU A 260 24.99 -16.32 -8.76
N VAL A 261 24.21 -16.05 -9.82
CA VAL A 261 23.63 -17.07 -10.70
C VAL A 261 24.15 -16.97 -12.13
N GLY A 262 24.67 -15.80 -12.53
CA GLY A 262 25.34 -15.61 -13.81
C GLY A 262 24.45 -15.97 -15.00
N ASP A 263 23.34 -15.26 -15.22
CA ASP A 263 22.56 -15.44 -16.45
C ASP A 263 21.69 -14.22 -16.80
N ALA A 264 21.46 -13.97 -18.09
CA ALA A 264 20.41 -13.06 -18.54
C ALA A 264 19.01 -13.58 -18.16
N ASP A 265 18.89 -14.90 -17.99
CA ASP A 265 17.66 -15.58 -17.61
C ASP A 265 17.15 -15.20 -16.21
N ILE A 266 18.05 -15.00 -15.22
CA ILE A 266 17.63 -14.59 -13.87
C ILE A 266 17.22 -13.12 -13.82
N GLN A 267 17.84 -12.25 -14.62
CA GLN A 267 17.43 -10.84 -14.72
C GLN A 267 16.03 -10.72 -15.33
N ALA A 268 15.77 -11.50 -16.39
CA ALA A 268 14.44 -11.60 -16.97
C ALA A 268 13.40 -12.13 -15.97
N ASP A 269 13.77 -13.10 -15.14
CA ASP A 269 12.91 -13.62 -14.07
C ASP A 269 12.62 -12.56 -13.00
N ILE A 270 13.64 -11.85 -12.53
CA ILE A 270 13.48 -10.76 -11.55
C ILE A 270 12.49 -9.72 -12.11
N ARG A 271 12.72 -9.24 -13.33
CA ARG A 271 11.84 -8.28 -14.00
C ARG A 271 10.42 -8.82 -14.12
N SER A 272 10.24 -10.09 -14.51
CA SER A 272 8.93 -10.70 -14.64
C SER A 272 8.20 -10.86 -13.30
N VAL A 273 8.88 -11.34 -12.25
CA VAL A 273 8.28 -11.51 -10.91
C VAL A 273 7.86 -10.16 -10.34
N LEU A 274 8.78 -9.18 -10.31
CA LEU A 274 8.51 -7.87 -9.75
C LEU A 274 7.43 -7.13 -10.56
N GLY A 275 7.50 -7.19 -11.90
CA GLY A 275 6.51 -6.57 -12.78
C GLY A 275 5.11 -7.13 -12.61
N ARG A 276 4.99 -8.46 -12.44
CA ARG A 276 3.71 -9.12 -12.14
C ARG A 276 3.16 -8.72 -10.77
N ILE A 277 4.01 -8.62 -9.74
CA ILE A 277 3.61 -8.14 -8.41
C ILE A 277 3.13 -6.69 -8.50
N MET A 278 3.80 -5.83 -9.27
CA MET A 278 3.38 -4.44 -9.45
C MET A 278 2.04 -4.34 -10.18
N ALA A 279 1.91 -4.99 -11.34
CA ALA A 279 0.69 -4.98 -12.15
C ALA A 279 -0.53 -5.46 -11.35
N ALA A 280 -0.36 -6.56 -10.64
CA ALA A 280 -1.29 -7.07 -9.65
C ALA A 280 -1.71 -6.08 -8.55
N ASN A 281 -0.75 -5.29 -8.06
CA ASN A 281 -1.01 -4.31 -7.03
C ASN A 281 -1.74 -3.07 -7.54
N SER A 282 -1.69 -2.82 -8.85
CA SER A 282 -2.43 -1.75 -9.50
C SER A 282 -3.90 -2.10 -9.81
N LEU A 283 -4.25 -3.38 -9.82
CA LEU A 283 -5.62 -3.82 -10.07
C LEU A 283 -6.51 -3.56 -8.83
N PRO A 284 -7.75 -3.08 -9.02
CA PRO A 284 -8.70 -2.90 -7.91
C PRO A 284 -8.99 -4.27 -7.28
N CYS A 285 -8.78 -4.39 -5.97
CA CYS A 285 -9.20 -5.60 -5.26
C CYS A 285 -10.69 -5.52 -4.95
N THR A 286 -11.46 -6.49 -5.42
CA THR A 286 -12.81 -6.71 -4.90
C THR A 286 -12.74 -7.55 -3.60
N PRO A 287 -13.62 -7.31 -2.61
CA PRO A 287 -13.69 -8.15 -1.42
C PRO A 287 -13.96 -9.61 -1.79
N GLY A 288 -13.08 -10.53 -1.38
CA GLY A 288 -13.20 -11.97 -1.66
C GLY A 288 -12.25 -12.52 -2.73
N GLU A 289 -11.44 -11.68 -3.38
CA GLU A 289 -10.43 -12.16 -4.34
C GLU A 289 -9.29 -12.94 -3.66
N ALA A 290 -8.90 -14.04 -4.30
CA ALA A 290 -7.72 -14.80 -3.89
C ALA A 290 -6.46 -13.93 -4.06
N PRO A 291 -5.66 -13.74 -3.00
CA PRO A 291 -4.46 -12.93 -3.10
C PRO A 291 -3.46 -13.58 -4.04
N LEU A 292 -2.62 -12.75 -4.69
CA LEU A 292 -1.53 -13.28 -5.48
C LEU A 292 -0.48 -13.95 -4.61
N THR A 293 -0.48 -15.26 -4.69
CA THR A 293 0.44 -16.13 -3.98
C THR A 293 1.66 -16.45 -4.85
N PRO A 294 2.77 -16.87 -4.22
CA PRO A 294 3.91 -17.44 -4.95
C PRO A 294 3.50 -18.60 -5.88
N ALA A 295 2.47 -19.37 -5.54
CA ALA A 295 1.97 -20.45 -6.37
C ALA A 295 1.34 -19.93 -7.68
N ILE A 296 0.52 -18.87 -7.60
CA ILE A 296 -0.06 -18.23 -8.79
C ILE A 296 1.04 -17.58 -9.65
N LEU A 297 2.02 -16.93 -9.02
CA LEU A 297 3.17 -16.37 -9.73
C LEU A 297 3.96 -17.44 -10.48
N ASN A 298 4.28 -18.56 -9.83
CA ASN A 298 4.99 -19.68 -10.45
C ASN A 298 4.20 -20.32 -11.60
N GLY A 299 2.89 -20.53 -11.42
CA GLY A 299 2.01 -21.06 -12.47
C GLY A 299 1.88 -20.13 -13.68
N SER A 300 2.26 -18.86 -13.52
CA SER A 300 2.23 -17.86 -14.59
C SER A 300 3.51 -17.84 -15.45
N PHE A 301 4.57 -18.56 -15.06
CA PHE A 301 5.78 -18.73 -15.87
C PHE A 301 5.58 -19.84 -16.91
N LYS A 302 6.05 -19.63 -18.14
CA LYS A 302 6.22 -20.73 -19.10
C LYS A 302 7.44 -21.55 -18.69
N GLY A 303 7.26 -22.82 -18.31
CA GLY A 303 8.35 -23.73 -17.96
C GLY A 303 8.43 -24.08 -16.47
N SER A 304 9.65 -24.16 -15.91
CA SER A 304 9.90 -24.64 -14.54
C SER A 304 9.07 -23.90 -13.48
N SER A 305 8.38 -24.66 -12.64
CA SER A 305 7.42 -24.19 -11.63
C SER A 305 8.03 -23.51 -10.39
N ASN A 306 9.35 -23.25 -10.38
CA ASN A 306 10.06 -22.69 -9.23
C ASN A 306 10.83 -21.38 -9.53
N ARG A 307 10.71 -20.81 -10.73
CA ARG A 307 11.45 -19.58 -11.11
C ARG A 307 11.10 -18.40 -10.19
N ALA A 308 9.81 -18.19 -9.91
CA ALA A 308 9.40 -17.11 -9.03
C ALA A 308 9.86 -17.35 -7.58
N THR A 309 9.81 -18.59 -7.11
CA THR A 309 10.30 -18.95 -5.77
C THR A 309 11.78 -18.61 -5.61
N ARG A 310 12.63 -18.96 -6.58
CA ARG A 310 14.08 -18.66 -6.54
C ARG A 310 14.36 -17.16 -6.47
N VAL A 311 13.60 -16.35 -7.21
CA VAL A 311 13.71 -14.88 -7.15
C VAL A 311 13.25 -14.37 -5.78
N LEU A 312 12.09 -14.80 -5.31
CA LEU A 312 11.53 -14.35 -4.04
C LEU A 312 12.41 -14.73 -2.85
N GLU A 313 12.96 -15.95 -2.80
CA GLU A 313 13.91 -16.40 -1.77
C GLU A 313 15.11 -15.46 -1.60
N LYS A 314 15.59 -14.88 -2.71
CA LYS A 314 16.74 -13.97 -2.72
C LYS A 314 16.37 -12.49 -2.54
N LEU A 315 15.11 -12.12 -2.81
CA LEU A 315 14.59 -10.75 -2.78
C LEU A 315 13.49 -10.51 -1.75
N TRP A 316 13.30 -11.41 -0.77
CA TRP A 316 12.34 -11.20 0.32
C TRP A 316 12.61 -9.91 1.12
N SER A 317 13.84 -9.38 1.09
CA SER A 317 14.15 -8.07 1.68
C SER A 317 13.44 -6.91 0.97
N LEU A 318 13.02 -7.08 -0.29
CA LEU A 318 12.36 -6.07 -1.12
C LEU A 318 10.87 -6.38 -1.38
N VAL A 319 10.36 -7.49 -0.84
CA VAL A 319 8.97 -7.93 -1.03
C VAL A 319 8.32 -8.16 0.33
N ARG A 320 7.07 -7.73 0.47
CA ARG A 320 6.25 -7.88 1.66
C ARG A 320 5.04 -8.75 1.38
N LYS A 321 4.70 -9.61 2.34
CA LYS A 321 3.52 -10.46 2.30
C LYS A 321 2.56 -10.02 3.41
N ASP A 322 1.44 -9.39 3.05
CA ASP A 322 0.34 -9.10 3.98
C ASP A 322 -0.89 -9.87 3.56
N ASP A 323 -1.59 -10.52 4.51
CA ASP A 323 -2.90 -11.17 4.25
C ASP A 323 -2.90 -12.07 3.00
N GLY A 324 -1.76 -12.73 2.75
CA GLY A 324 -1.53 -13.58 1.58
C GLY A 324 -1.12 -12.87 0.29
N ARG A 325 -1.23 -11.53 0.20
CA ARG A 325 -0.87 -10.72 -0.98
C ARG A 325 0.59 -10.30 -0.95
N LEU A 326 1.26 -10.48 -2.08
CA LEU A 326 2.61 -9.98 -2.31
C LEU A 326 2.59 -8.52 -2.77
N SER A 327 3.39 -7.69 -2.11
CA SER A 327 3.62 -6.29 -2.48
C SER A 327 5.09 -5.95 -2.43
N LEU A 328 5.53 -4.94 -3.16
CA LEU A 328 6.88 -4.42 -2.97
C LEU A 328 7.02 -3.81 -1.58
N LEU A 329 8.24 -3.82 -1.03
CA LEU A 329 8.52 -3.37 0.33
C LEU A 329 8.02 -1.95 0.59
N HIS A 330 8.25 -1.05 -0.36
CA HIS A 330 7.96 0.36 -0.24
C HIS A 330 7.77 1.02 -1.61
N LYS A 331 6.94 2.07 -1.66
CA LYS A 331 6.62 2.83 -2.88
C LYS A 331 7.86 3.36 -3.61
N SER A 332 8.91 3.74 -2.88
CA SER A 332 10.18 4.16 -3.50
C SER A 332 10.83 3.09 -4.36
N PHE A 333 10.54 1.80 -4.12
CA PHE A 333 11.01 0.72 -4.97
C PHE A 333 10.14 0.57 -6.23
N ASP A 334 8.82 0.73 -6.12
CA ASP A 334 7.94 0.85 -7.29
C ASP A 334 8.40 2.01 -8.21
N ASP A 335 8.61 3.19 -7.62
CA ASP A 335 9.05 4.39 -8.34
C ASP A 335 10.46 4.22 -8.95
N PHE A 336 11.33 3.43 -8.30
CA PHE A 336 12.64 3.11 -8.84
C PHE A 336 12.52 2.22 -10.07
N LEU A 337 11.72 1.15 -10.02
CA LEU A 337 11.67 0.15 -11.08
C LEU A 337 11.05 0.65 -12.40
N ILE A 338 10.24 1.70 -12.38
CA ILE A 338 9.59 2.27 -13.58
C ILE A 338 10.44 3.40 -14.20
N ASP A 339 11.40 3.94 -13.46
CA ASP A 339 12.22 5.08 -13.88
C ASP A 339 13.50 4.59 -14.58
N ASP A 340 13.62 4.85 -15.87
CA ASP A 340 14.73 4.40 -16.71
C ASP A 340 16.02 5.23 -16.56
N GLU A 341 15.95 6.38 -15.89
CA GLU A 341 17.13 7.17 -15.50
C GLU A 341 17.76 6.61 -14.22
N ARG A 342 16.93 6.13 -13.28
CA ARG A 342 17.38 5.58 -11.99
C ARG A 342 17.67 4.09 -12.04
N CYS A 343 16.84 3.30 -12.71
CA CYS A 343 16.94 1.85 -12.76
C CYS A 343 17.71 1.38 -13.99
N PRO A 344 18.66 0.43 -13.86
CA PRO A 344 19.29 -0.18 -15.01
C PRO A 344 18.27 -0.85 -15.94
N ARG A 345 18.50 -0.75 -17.26
CA ARG A 345 17.55 -1.22 -18.28
C ARG A 345 17.16 -2.69 -18.14
N GLU A 346 18.05 -3.52 -17.60
CA GLU A 346 17.84 -4.95 -17.40
C GLU A 346 16.76 -5.25 -16.34
N TYR A 347 16.53 -4.31 -15.42
CA TYR A 347 15.55 -4.44 -14.33
C TYR A 347 14.37 -3.48 -14.44
N CYS A 348 14.41 -2.53 -15.39
CA CYS A 348 13.33 -1.58 -15.60
C CYS A 348 12.04 -2.28 -16.04
N ILE A 349 10.92 -1.87 -15.46
CA ILE A 349 9.62 -2.50 -15.61
C ILE A 349 8.70 -1.59 -16.41
N ASN A 350 8.27 -2.09 -17.57
CA ASN A 350 7.17 -1.49 -18.29
C ASN A 350 5.85 -2.07 -17.77
N MET A 351 5.14 -1.25 -17.00
CA MET A 351 3.87 -1.64 -16.38
C MET A 351 2.80 -2.10 -17.39
N LYS A 352 2.78 -1.50 -18.59
CA LYS A 352 1.79 -1.85 -19.62
C LYS A 352 1.97 -3.28 -20.10
N ASP A 353 3.22 -3.70 -20.28
CA ASP A 353 3.55 -5.04 -20.76
C ASP A 353 3.08 -6.10 -19.75
N HIS A 354 3.32 -5.87 -18.45
CA HIS A 354 2.91 -6.80 -17.40
C HIS A 354 1.39 -6.82 -17.15
N LEU A 355 0.69 -5.71 -17.37
CA LEU A 355 -0.77 -5.68 -17.36
C LEU A 355 -1.35 -6.48 -18.53
N LEU A 356 -0.79 -6.33 -19.73
CA LEU A 356 -1.18 -7.12 -20.91
C LEU A 356 -0.90 -8.61 -20.72
N ASP A 357 0.22 -8.96 -20.08
CA ASP A 357 0.53 -10.34 -19.70
C ASP A 357 -0.52 -10.92 -18.75
N TRP A 358 -0.93 -10.16 -17.72
CA TRP A 358 -2.00 -10.57 -16.80
C TRP A 358 -3.32 -10.79 -17.53
N ILE A 359 -3.74 -9.84 -18.37
CA ILE A 359 -4.96 -9.96 -19.17
C ILE A 359 -4.89 -11.23 -20.01
N THR A 360 -3.77 -11.48 -20.69
CA THR A 360 -3.58 -12.65 -21.55
C THR A 360 -3.69 -13.95 -20.75
N ILE A 361 -3.10 -14.03 -19.55
CA ILE A 361 -3.17 -15.21 -18.68
C ILE A 361 -4.60 -15.44 -18.21
N CYS A 362 -5.27 -14.40 -17.72
CA CYS A 362 -6.66 -14.47 -17.30
C CYS A 362 -7.58 -14.90 -18.44
N THR A 363 -7.40 -14.34 -19.64
CA THR A 363 -8.17 -14.72 -20.82
C THR A 363 -7.92 -16.17 -21.22
N LYS A 364 -6.67 -16.66 -21.18
CA LYS A 364 -6.36 -18.07 -21.47
C LYS A 364 -6.97 -19.01 -20.45
N TYR A 365 -6.87 -18.67 -19.17
CA TYR A 365 -7.50 -19.45 -18.10
C TYR A 365 -9.02 -19.49 -18.29
N PHE A 366 -9.64 -18.35 -18.60
CA PHE A 366 -11.07 -18.27 -18.87
C PHE A 366 -11.47 -19.08 -20.11
N ILE A 367 -10.71 -19.03 -21.20
CA ILE A 367 -10.96 -19.83 -22.39
C ILE A 367 -10.85 -21.33 -22.06
N HIS A 368 -9.79 -21.75 -21.38
CA HIS A 368 -9.63 -23.16 -20.99
C HIS A 368 -10.75 -23.64 -20.06
N PHE A 369 -11.13 -22.80 -19.09
CA PHE A 369 -12.27 -23.07 -18.22
C PHE A 369 -13.57 -23.23 -19.04
N LEU A 370 -13.81 -22.36 -20.02
CA LEU A 370 -14.96 -22.49 -20.90
C LEU A 370 -14.88 -23.77 -21.75
N GLU A 371 -13.73 -24.08 -22.35
CA GLU A 371 -13.55 -25.30 -23.16
C GLU A 371 -13.82 -26.58 -22.33
N GLU A 372 -13.31 -26.67 -21.10
CA GLU A 372 -13.53 -27.82 -20.22
C GLU A 372 -14.98 -27.93 -19.71
N ASN A 373 -15.64 -26.80 -19.45
CA ASN A 373 -16.98 -26.78 -18.86
C ASN A 373 -18.12 -26.71 -19.90
N VAL A 374 -17.81 -26.46 -21.17
CA VAL A 374 -18.79 -26.52 -22.27
C VAL A 374 -19.12 -27.97 -22.62
N ASP A 375 -18.14 -28.87 -22.59
CA ASP A 375 -18.37 -30.28 -22.94
C ASP A 375 -18.88 -31.12 -21.75
N HIS A 376 -18.50 -30.79 -20.51
CA HIS A 376 -18.89 -31.52 -19.28
C HIS A 376 -19.25 -30.57 -18.12
N PRO A 377 -20.47 -30.02 -18.08
CA PRO A 377 -20.87 -29.09 -17.02
C PRO A 377 -20.97 -29.78 -15.67
N CYS A 378 -20.11 -29.40 -14.72
CA CYS A 378 -20.22 -29.84 -13.33
C CYS A 378 -21.37 -29.07 -12.64
N PRO A 379 -22.41 -29.73 -12.08
CA PRO A 379 -23.61 -29.04 -11.59
C PRO A 379 -23.38 -28.07 -10.42
N GLU A 380 -22.29 -28.23 -9.69
CA GLU A 380 -21.98 -27.47 -8.46
C GLU A 380 -20.99 -26.32 -8.68
N ASP A 381 -20.42 -26.17 -9.88
CA ASP A 381 -19.45 -25.12 -10.15
C ASP A 381 -20.09 -23.90 -10.83
N SER A 382 -19.53 -22.73 -10.56
CA SER A 382 -19.98 -21.42 -11.05
C SER A 382 -20.11 -21.31 -12.58
N GLY A 383 -19.47 -22.22 -13.34
CA GLY A 383 -19.62 -22.39 -14.79
C GLY A 383 -21.02 -22.85 -15.24
N ALA A 384 -21.76 -23.59 -14.41
CA ALA A 384 -23.10 -24.07 -14.75
C ALA A 384 -24.13 -22.93 -14.88
N ALA A 385 -23.95 -21.84 -14.12
CA ALA A 385 -24.79 -20.64 -14.23
C ALA A 385 -24.52 -19.88 -15.54
N PHE A 386 -23.26 -19.84 -15.99
CA PHE A 386 -22.87 -19.20 -17.24
C PHE A 386 -23.34 -20.01 -18.46
N HIS A 387 -23.22 -21.34 -18.44
CA HIS A 387 -23.77 -22.21 -19.48
C HIS A 387 -25.29 -22.04 -19.61
N ARG A 388 -26.02 -21.94 -18.48
CA ARG A 388 -27.47 -21.68 -18.47
C ARG A 388 -27.80 -20.32 -19.07
N PHE A 389 -27.03 -19.27 -18.75
CA PHE A 389 -27.18 -17.93 -19.32
C PHE A 389 -26.91 -17.88 -20.84
N VAL A 390 -25.83 -18.53 -21.31
CA VAL A 390 -25.48 -18.60 -22.72
C VAL A 390 -26.50 -19.40 -23.52
N MET A 391 -26.93 -20.56 -23.03
CA MET A 391 -27.94 -21.39 -23.70
C MET A 391 -29.31 -20.71 -23.76
N THR A 392 -29.68 -19.92 -22.75
CA THR A 392 -30.96 -19.19 -22.75
C THR A 392 -30.96 -18.05 -23.78
N ARG A 393 -29.79 -17.45 -24.08
CA ARG A 393 -29.66 -16.43 -25.12
C ARG A 393 -29.45 -16.99 -26.53
N VAL A 394 -28.77 -18.12 -26.68
CA VAL A 394 -28.59 -18.78 -27.99
C VAL A 394 -29.89 -19.48 -28.43
N ALA A 395 -30.69 -19.99 -27.50
CA ALA A 395 -32.01 -20.54 -27.80
C ALA A 395 -33.13 -19.48 -27.93
N GLY A 396 -32.89 -18.25 -27.46
CA GLY A 396 -33.83 -17.12 -27.50
C GLY A 396 -33.70 -16.20 -28.72
N GLY A 397 -33.16 -16.70 -29.83
CA GLY A 397 -33.21 -15.97 -31.10
C GLY A 397 -34.61 -16.07 -31.70
N LEU A 398 -35.32 -14.94 -31.70
CA LEU A 398 -36.65 -14.68 -32.26
C LEU A 398 -37.83 -15.08 -31.35
N ASP A 399 -38.15 -14.21 -30.38
CA ASP A 399 -39.51 -13.67 -30.25
C ASP A 399 -39.54 -12.48 -29.27
N ASP A 400 -40.04 -11.36 -29.77
CA ASP A 400 -40.41 -10.18 -28.97
C ASP A 400 -41.57 -10.54 -28.05
N HIS A 401 -41.34 -10.61 -26.74
CA HIS A 401 -42.21 -10.06 -25.69
C HIS A 401 -41.65 -10.37 -24.29
N ALA A 402 -41.47 -9.31 -23.49
CA ALA A 402 -41.19 -9.41 -22.06
C ALA A 402 -42.35 -10.06 -21.29
N PRO A 403 -42.07 -10.65 -20.13
CA PRO A 403 -42.82 -10.21 -18.96
C PRO A 403 -41.95 -9.95 -17.72
N GLU A 404 -42.44 -8.98 -16.94
CA GLU A 404 -42.00 -8.63 -15.59
C GLU A 404 -42.05 -9.84 -14.65
N VAL A 405 -41.08 -9.96 -13.75
CA VAL A 405 -41.22 -10.80 -12.54
C VAL A 405 -40.86 -9.98 -11.30
N SER A 406 -41.94 -9.59 -10.63
CA SER A 406 -42.02 -9.10 -9.26
C SER A 406 -41.68 -10.20 -8.25
N SER A 407 -41.03 -9.80 -7.16
CA SER A 407 -41.12 -10.31 -5.79
C SER A 407 -41.65 -11.74 -5.52
N ALA A 408 -40.83 -12.56 -4.85
CA ALA A 408 -41.22 -13.17 -3.56
C ALA A 408 -40.01 -13.88 -2.95
N ILE A 409 -39.65 -13.40 -1.75
CA ILE A 409 -38.89 -14.13 -0.75
C ILE A 409 -39.79 -15.23 -0.22
N ASP A 410 -39.30 -16.46 -0.13
CA ASP A 410 -39.66 -17.38 0.96
C ASP A 410 -38.56 -18.45 1.09
N ALA A 411 -37.94 -18.49 2.27
CA ALA A 411 -37.19 -19.63 2.75
C ALA A 411 -38.17 -20.75 3.14
N PRO A 412 -37.72 -22.01 3.22
CA PRO A 412 -37.42 -22.49 4.57
C PRO A 412 -36.24 -23.47 4.70
N ASP A 413 -35.77 -23.49 5.95
CA ASP A 413 -35.02 -24.51 6.70
C ASP A 413 -35.05 -25.96 6.19
N ALA A 414 -33.89 -26.61 6.22
CA ALA A 414 -33.60 -27.83 7.02
C ALA A 414 -32.28 -28.44 6.48
N ASP A 415 -31.17 -28.40 7.21
CA ASP A 415 -30.77 -29.34 8.28
C ASP A 415 -30.12 -30.64 7.74
N VAL A 416 -29.14 -31.13 8.51
CA VAL A 416 -28.47 -32.45 8.44
C VAL A 416 -27.17 -32.60 7.63
N HIS A 417 -26.06 -32.41 8.35
CA HIS A 417 -24.86 -33.26 8.46
C HIS A 417 -24.66 -34.44 7.48
N CYS A 418 -23.51 -34.43 6.78
CA CYS A 418 -22.39 -35.35 7.02
C CYS A 418 -21.10 -34.76 6.45
#